data_AF-A0AAW5UEB5-F1
#
_entry.id   AF-A0AAW5UEB5-F1
#
_cell.length_a   1.000
_cell.length_b   1.000
_cell.length_c   1.000
_cell.angle_alpha   90.00
_cell.angle_beta   90.00
_cell.angle_gamma   90.00
#
_symmetry.space_group_name_H-M   'P 1'
#
loop_
_entity.id
_entity.type
_entity.pdbx_description
1 polymer ?
#
loop_
_entity_poly.entity_id
_entity_poly.type
_entity_poly.pdbx_seq_one_letter_code
_entity_poly.pdbx_strand_id
1 'polypeptide(L)'
;MKTDKSARIFTLDTGRLFPETYQLIDKTNMTYGINQEVFFPNYEAVQQMVKEEGINLFYNSIESRHRCCQVRKLEPLKRAMQGLDVWICGLRKQQSVTRKDMQVVEWDDIHNLIKVNPLINWSEEDVEQYVKKASCSL
;
A
#
# COMPACT_ATOMS: atom_id res chain seq x y z
N MET A 1 -16.21 9.48 11.39
CA MET A 1 -15.91 9.38 9.95
C MET A 1 -17.15 8.81 9.27
N LYS A 2 -17.67 9.43 8.21
CA LYS A 2 -18.75 8.82 7.40
C LYS A 2 -18.10 7.92 6.35
N THR A 3 -18.72 6.80 6.05
CA THR A 3 -18.28 5.90 4.98
C THR A 3 -18.81 6.42 3.65
N ASP A 4 -17.97 6.36 2.61
CA ASP A 4 -18.31 6.77 1.26
C ASP A 4 -17.99 5.61 0.31
N LYS A 5 -19.00 5.12 -0.40
CA LYS A 5 -18.85 4.03 -1.38
C LYS A 5 -18.19 4.49 -2.68
N SER A 6 -18.10 5.79 -2.91
CA SER A 6 -17.42 6.38 -4.06
C SER A 6 -15.93 6.66 -3.80
N ALA A 7 -15.44 6.42 -2.59
CA ALA A 7 -14.03 6.57 -2.27
C ALA A 7 -13.17 5.70 -3.20
N ARG A 8 -12.16 6.32 -3.82
CA ARG A 8 -11.19 5.61 -4.65
C ARG A 8 -10.36 4.67 -3.79
N ILE A 9 -10.23 3.42 -4.22
CA ILE A 9 -9.40 2.41 -3.57
C ILE A 9 -8.40 1.93 -4.62
N PHE A 10 -7.12 1.94 -4.28
CA PHE A 10 -6.08 1.50 -5.20
C PHE A 10 -5.06 0.60 -4.50
N THR A 11 -4.39 -0.22 -5.31
CA THR A 11 -3.28 -1.09 -4.88
C THR A 11 -2.12 -0.98 -5.87
N LEU A 12 -0.92 -1.32 -5.40
CA LEU A 12 0.29 -1.31 -6.21
C LEU A 12 0.66 -2.75 -6.56
N ASP A 13 0.48 -3.11 -7.82
CA ASP A 13 1.02 -4.37 -8.31
C ASP A 13 2.50 -4.18 -8.70
N THR A 14 3.37 -4.59 -7.78
CA THR A 14 4.82 -4.52 -7.98
C THR A 14 5.33 -5.48 -9.06
N GLY A 15 4.50 -6.39 -9.58
CA GLY A 15 4.87 -7.52 -10.45
C GLY A 15 5.59 -8.64 -9.71
N ARG A 16 5.63 -8.59 -8.38
CA ARG A 16 6.32 -9.53 -7.48
C ARG A 16 5.51 -9.87 -6.22
N LEU A 17 4.20 -9.63 -6.26
CA LEU A 17 3.29 -10.02 -5.18
C LEU A 17 3.13 -11.54 -5.14
N PHE A 18 2.80 -12.06 -3.96
CA PHE A 18 2.46 -13.47 -3.80
C PHE A 18 1.13 -13.78 -4.53
N PRO A 19 0.95 -14.99 -5.11
CA PRO A 19 -0.32 -15.42 -5.70
C PRO A 19 -1.53 -15.21 -4.77
N GLU A 20 -1.36 -15.48 -3.48
CA GLU A 20 -2.35 -15.30 -2.42
C GLU A 20 -2.80 -13.84 -2.30
N THR A 21 -1.92 -12.89 -2.61
CA THR A 21 -2.28 -11.46 -2.62
C THR A 21 -3.26 -11.13 -3.74
N TYR A 22 -3.09 -11.72 -4.93
CA TYR A 22 -4.03 -11.51 -6.03
C TYR A 22 -5.39 -12.15 -5.75
N GLN A 23 -5.40 -13.36 -5.18
CA GLN A 23 -6.62 -14.03 -4.74
C GLN A 23 -7.37 -13.18 -3.70
N LEU A 24 -6.63 -12.60 -2.75
CA LEU A 24 -7.20 -11.71 -1.75
C LEU A 24 -7.79 -10.43 -2.37
N ILE A 25 -7.12 -9.81 -3.34
CA ILE A 25 -7.64 -8.63 -4.04
C ILE A 25 -8.96 -8.96 -4.74
N ASP A 26 -8.99 -10.07 -5.49
CA ASP A 26 -10.19 -10.51 -6.20
C ASP A 26 -11.35 -10.79 -5.24
N LYS A 27 -11.09 -11.58 -4.19
CA LYS A 27 -12.08 -11.88 -3.14
C LYS A 27 -12.60 -10.60 -2.47
N THR A 28 -11.71 -9.67 -2.15
CA THR A 28 -12.08 -8.37 -1.54
C THR A 28 -13.01 -7.57 -2.47
N ASN A 29 -12.68 -7.50 -3.76
CA ASN A 29 -13.51 -6.82 -4.76
C ASN A 29 -14.91 -7.44 -4.84
N MET A 30 -15.00 -8.78 -4.88
CA MET A 30 -16.27 -9.51 -4.88
C MET A 30 -17.08 -9.31 -3.60
N THR A 31 -16.43 -9.42 -2.43
CA THR A 31 -17.11 -9.31 -1.12
C THR A 31 -17.69 -7.92 -0.88
N TYR A 32 -16.96 -6.86 -1.25
CA TYR A 32 -17.39 -5.48 -0.98
C TYR A 32 -18.06 -4.80 -2.18
N GLY A 33 -18.13 -5.46 -3.34
CA GLY A 33 -18.67 -4.88 -4.57
C GLY A 33 -17.89 -3.66 -5.03
N ILE A 34 -16.56 -3.69 -4.86
CA ILE A 34 -15.65 -2.60 -5.22
C ILE A 34 -14.78 -3.02 -6.40
N ASN A 35 -14.21 -2.03 -7.08
CA ASN A 35 -13.20 -2.25 -8.11
C ASN A 35 -11.95 -1.43 -7.76
N GLN A 36 -10.96 -2.11 -7.19
CA GLN A 36 -9.69 -1.47 -6.82
C GLN A 36 -8.90 -1.09 -8.08
N GLU A 37 -8.46 0.16 -8.18
CA GLU A 37 -7.53 0.59 -9.21
C GLU A 37 -6.16 -0.08 -8.99
N VAL A 38 -5.60 -0.71 -10.02
CA VAL A 38 -4.30 -1.38 -9.93
C VAL A 38 -3.25 -0.56 -10.68
N PHE A 39 -2.24 -0.08 -9.95
CA PHE A 39 -1.12 0.66 -10.52
C PHE A 39 0.09 -0.25 -10.69
N PHE A 40 0.47 -0.47 -11.95
CA PHE A 40 1.68 -1.20 -12.33
C PHE A 40 2.87 -0.24 -12.45
N PRO A 41 4.11 -0.70 -12.20
CA PRO A 41 5.31 0.08 -12.49
C PRO A 41 5.50 0.32 -13.99
N ASN A 42 6.19 1.40 -14.35
CA ASN A 42 6.63 1.61 -15.72
C ASN A 42 7.52 0.43 -16.18
N TYR A 43 7.10 -0.26 -17.24
CA TYR A 43 7.75 -1.49 -17.69
C TYR A 43 9.18 -1.25 -18.22
N GLU A 44 9.44 -0.11 -18.85
CA GLU A 44 10.76 0.26 -19.39
C GLU A 44 11.77 0.46 -18.26
N ALA A 45 11.35 1.16 -17.19
CA ALA A 45 12.16 1.34 -16.00
C ALA A 45 12.46 0.01 -15.30
N VAL A 46 11.47 -0.89 -15.22
CA VAL A 46 11.67 -2.24 -14.67
C VAL A 46 12.64 -3.04 -15.53
N GLN A 47 12.46 -3.02 -16.86
CA GLN A 47 13.30 -3.75 -17.80
C GLN A 47 14.75 -3.27 -17.73
N GLN A 48 14.98 -1.96 -17.70
CA GLN A 48 16.31 -1.39 -17.59
C GLN A 48 16.98 -1.78 -16.26
N MET A 49 16.26 -1.64 -15.14
CA MET A 49 16.77 -2.00 -13.82
C MET A 49 17.16 -3.48 -13.73
N VAL A 50 16.32 -4.37 -14.26
CA VAL A 50 16.58 -5.82 -14.26
C VAL A 50 17.74 -6.18 -15.21
N LYS A 51 17.85 -5.50 -16.36
CA LYS A 51 18.96 -5.70 -17.31
C LYS A 51 20.32 -5.35 -16.68
N GLU A 52 20.38 -4.30 -15.87
CA GLU A 52 21.62 -3.81 -15.26
C GLU A 52 22.03 -4.60 -14.01
N GLU A 53 21.07 -4.95 -13.14
CA GLU A 53 21.38 -5.49 -11.80
C GLU A 53 20.78 -6.88 -11.52
N GLY A 54 20.05 -7.44 -12.48
CA GLY A 54 19.40 -8.75 -12.38
C GLY A 54 18.00 -8.72 -11.78
N ILE A 55 17.25 -9.81 -11.97
CA ILE A 55 15.83 -9.92 -11.57
C ILE A 55 15.61 -9.85 -10.05
N ASN A 56 16.64 -10.16 -9.27
CA ASN A 56 16.62 -10.24 -7.81
C ASN A 56 17.57 -9.22 -7.15
N LEU A 57 17.85 -8.09 -7.83
CA LEU A 57 18.77 -7.05 -7.37
C LEU A 57 18.59 -6.59 -5.92
N PHE A 58 17.38 -6.67 -5.38
CA PHE A 58 17.03 -6.23 -4.03
C PHE A 58 17.66 -7.05 -2.89
N TYR A 59 18.30 -8.17 -3.21
CA TYR A 59 19.16 -8.92 -2.29
C TYR A 59 20.63 -8.49 -2.34
N ASN A 60 21.06 -7.81 -3.41
CA ASN A 60 22.47 -7.53 -3.65
C ASN A 60 23.00 -6.44 -2.71
N SER A 61 22.19 -5.41 -2.43
CA SER A 61 22.57 -4.28 -1.59
C SER A 61 21.36 -3.50 -1.06
N ILE A 62 21.60 -2.57 -0.14
CA ILE A 62 20.58 -1.64 0.36
C ILE A 62 20.19 -0.66 -0.76
N GLU A 63 21.15 -0.18 -1.54
CA GLU A 63 20.99 0.72 -2.67
C GLU A 63 20.12 0.08 -3.77
N SER A 64 20.42 -1.15 -4.17
CA SER A 64 19.64 -1.92 -5.15
C SER A 64 18.22 -2.19 -4.65
N ARG A 65 18.04 -2.39 -3.34
CA ARG A 65 16.70 -2.52 -2.73
C ARG A 65 15.94 -1.21 -2.78
N HIS A 66 16.57 -0.08 -2.47
CA HIS A 66 15.95 1.24 -2.61
C HIS A 66 15.57 1.52 -4.06
N ARG A 67 16.44 1.21 -5.02
CA ARG A 67 16.15 1.34 -6.46
C ARG A 67 14.94 0.49 -6.86
N CYS A 68 14.91 -0.78 -6.45
CA CYS A 68 13.77 -1.67 -6.69
C CYS A 68 12.46 -1.11 -6.12
N CYS A 69 12.48 -0.63 -4.88
CA CYS A 69 11.31 0.03 -4.26
C CYS A 69 10.93 1.32 -4.99
N GLN A 70 11.90 2.13 -5.43
CA GLN A 70 11.64 3.36 -6.17
C GLN A 70 10.87 3.07 -7.46
N VAL A 71 11.34 2.10 -8.26
CA VAL A 71 10.75 1.74 -9.54
C VAL A 71 9.42 0.99 -9.37
N ARG A 72 9.36 0.01 -8.47
CA ARG A 72 8.20 -0.89 -8.34
C ARG A 72 7.10 -0.38 -7.42
N LYS A 73 7.39 0.56 -6.51
CA LYS A 73 6.44 1.02 -5.48
C LYS A 73 6.27 2.53 -5.47
N LEU A 74 7.36 3.28 -5.34
CA LEU A 74 7.25 4.73 -5.07
C LEU A 74 6.81 5.51 -6.31
N GLU A 75 7.33 5.18 -7.50
CA GLU A 75 6.85 5.75 -8.76
C GLU A 75 5.35 5.51 -9.00
N PRO A 76 4.83 4.27 -8.99
CA PRO A 76 3.41 4.04 -9.23
C PRO A 76 2.54 4.62 -8.11
N LEU A 77 3.00 4.64 -6.86
CA LEU A 77 2.31 5.31 -5.77
C LEU A 77 2.15 6.81 -6.03
N LYS A 78 3.23 7.49 -6.44
CA LYS A 78 3.19 8.91 -6.77
C LYS A 78 2.14 9.21 -7.83
N ARG A 79 2.02 8.37 -8.87
CA ARG A 79 0.96 8.51 -9.89
C ARG A 79 -0.43 8.28 -9.32
N ALA A 80 -0.62 7.25 -8.49
CA ALA A 80 -1.91 6.94 -7.88
C ALA A 80 -2.43 8.09 -7.00
N MET A 81 -1.52 8.82 -6.37
CA MET A 81 -1.84 9.93 -5.47
C MET A 81 -2.08 11.28 -6.18
N GLN A 82 -1.84 11.37 -7.49
CA GLN A 82 -2.05 12.62 -8.22
C GLN A 82 -3.51 13.07 -8.15
N GLY A 83 -3.70 14.33 -7.76
CA GLY A 83 -5.04 14.96 -7.67
C GLY A 83 -5.87 14.53 -6.46
N LEU A 84 -5.28 13.85 -5.46
CA LEU A 84 -5.94 13.54 -4.19
C LEU A 84 -5.66 14.62 -3.14
N ASP A 85 -6.69 15.03 -2.41
CA ASP A 85 -6.55 15.91 -1.24
C ASP A 85 -6.27 15.14 0.06
N VAL A 86 -6.75 13.88 0.13
CA VAL A 86 -6.69 13.02 1.30
C VAL A 86 -6.37 11.59 0.89
N TRP A 87 -5.48 10.91 1.61
CA TRP A 87 -5.28 9.45 1.50
C TRP A 87 -5.42 8.77 2.85
N ILE A 88 -5.93 7.54 2.83
CA ILE A 88 -6.15 6.71 4.02
C ILE A 88 -5.17 5.54 3.95
N CYS A 89 -4.47 5.27 5.04
CA CYS A 89 -3.54 4.13 5.16
C CYS A 89 -3.86 3.27 6.39
N GLY A 90 -3.62 1.96 6.26
CA GLY A 90 -3.77 0.98 7.35
C GLY A 90 -2.57 0.90 8.31
N LEU A 91 -1.85 2.00 8.51
CA LEU A 91 -0.64 2.02 9.36
C LEU A 91 -1.01 1.92 10.85
N ARG A 92 -0.20 1.16 11.61
CA ARG A 92 -0.32 1.01 13.06
C ARG A 92 1.01 1.32 13.76
N LYS A 93 0.98 1.91 14.96
CA LYS A 93 2.19 2.28 15.73
C LYS A 93 3.08 1.08 16.05
N GLN A 94 2.48 -0.08 16.32
CA GLN A 94 3.21 -1.31 16.69
C GLN A 94 4.04 -1.91 15.54
N GLN A 95 3.84 -1.47 14.29
CA GLN A 95 4.52 -2.04 13.11
C GLN A 95 5.97 -1.53 12.91
N SER A 96 6.38 -0.43 13.54
CA SER A 96 7.76 0.05 13.50
C SER A 96 8.04 1.04 14.62
N VAL A 97 9.27 1.00 15.16
CA VAL A 97 9.76 1.98 16.15
C VAL A 97 9.71 3.43 15.64
N THR A 98 9.81 3.64 14.32
CA THR A 98 9.76 4.97 13.67
C THR A 98 8.35 5.55 13.56
N ARG A 99 7.30 4.82 14.00
CA ARG A 99 5.90 5.24 13.85
C ARG A 99 5.24 5.72 15.15
N LYS A 100 5.99 5.81 16.26
CA LYS A 100 5.43 6.15 17.59
C LYS A 100 4.72 7.51 17.63
N ASP A 101 5.23 8.48 16.90
CA ASP A 101 4.73 9.86 16.90
C ASP A 101 3.66 10.14 15.84
N MET A 102 3.35 9.13 15.01
CA MET A 102 2.32 9.26 13.97
C MET A 102 0.95 9.55 14.59
N GLN A 103 0.24 10.48 13.96
CA GLN A 103 -1.09 10.92 14.36
C GLN A 103 -2.18 10.23 13.51
N VAL A 104 -3.41 10.28 14.01
CA VAL A 104 -4.58 9.78 13.25
C VAL A 104 -4.77 10.59 11.97
N VAL A 105 -4.52 11.90 12.03
CA VAL A 105 -4.53 12.81 10.88
C VAL A 105 -3.22 13.59 10.91
N GLU A 106 -2.47 13.57 9.82
CA GLU A 106 -1.20 14.27 9.67
C GLU A 106 -1.06 14.83 8.25
N TRP A 107 -0.21 15.83 8.08
CA TRP A 107 0.16 16.31 6.76
C TRP A 107 1.28 15.43 6.21
N ASP A 108 1.17 15.01 4.95
CA ASP A 108 2.22 14.28 4.24
C ASP A 108 3.00 15.24 3.33
N ASP A 109 4.14 15.73 3.81
CA ASP A 109 5.02 16.64 3.06
C ASP A 109 5.57 16.03 1.76
N ILE A 110 5.67 14.70 1.69
CA ILE A 110 6.23 14.01 0.51
C ILE A 110 5.23 14.06 -0.63
N HIS A 111 3.94 13.88 -0.32
CA HIS A 111 2.87 13.79 -1.30
C HIS A 111 1.96 15.03 -1.36
N ASN A 112 2.18 16.02 -0.48
CA ASN A 112 1.40 17.25 -0.34
C ASN A 112 -0.10 17.01 -0.16
N LEU A 113 -0.46 16.12 0.75
CA LEU A 113 -1.87 15.78 1.02
C LEU A 113 -2.10 15.41 2.48
N ILE A 114 -3.37 15.37 2.89
CA ILE A 114 -3.75 14.94 4.23
C ILE A 114 -3.68 13.42 4.31
N LYS A 115 -2.92 12.91 5.28
CA LYS A 115 -2.83 11.50 5.63
C LYS A 115 -3.70 11.15 6.80
N VAL A 116 -4.52 10.13 6.62
CA VAL A 116 -5.37 9.59 7.68
C VAL A 116 -4.99 8.14 7.96
N ASN A 117 -4.71 7.84 9.23
CA ASN A 117 -4.36 6.50 9.70
C ASN A 117 -5.42 6.04 10.73
N PRO A 118 -6.60 5.55 10.31
CA PRO A 118 -7.70 5.23 11.23
C PRO A 118 -7.36 4.16 12.26
N LEU A 119 -6.44 3.27 11.91
CA LEU A 119 -6.01 2.14 12.73
C LEU A 119 -4.74 2.41 13.53
N ILE A 120 -4.28 3.67 13.61
CA ILE A 120 -2.93 3.98 14.14
C ILE A 120 -2.70 3.48 15.56
N ASN A 121 -3.74 3.47 16.39
CA ASN A 121 -3.70 3.02 17.79
C ASN A 121 -4.19 1.59 17.99
N TRP A 122 -4.57 0.88 16.92
CA TRP A 122 -5.00 -0.52 17.02
C TRP A 122 -3.78 -1.42 17.24
N SER A 123 -3.92 -2.39 18.13
CA SER A 123 -3.01 -3.52 18.28
C SER A 123 -3.27 -4.59 17.22
N GLU A 124 -2.38 -5.59 17.14
CA GLU A 124 -2.65 -6.78 16.31
C GLU A 124 -3.91 -7.52 16.75
N GLU A 125 -4.09 -7.68 18.07
CA GLU A 125 -5.26 -8.32 18.68
C GLU A 125 -6.57 -7.60 18.29
N ASP A 126 -6.58 -6.26 18.31
CA ASP A 126 -7.76 -5.47 17.89
C ASP A 126 -8.14 -5.76 16.44
N VAL A 127 -7.14 -5.85 15.55
CA VAL A 127 -7.35 -6.17 14.13
C VAL A 127 -7.88 -7.59 13.98
N GLU A 128 -7.27 -8.57 14.62
CA GLU A 128 -7.69 -9.97 14.55
C GLU A 128 -9.12 -10.16 15.07
N GLN A 129 -9.45 -9.58 16.23
CA GLN A 129 -10.78 -9.66 16.81
C GLN A 129 -11.82 -9.02 15.90
N TYR A 130 -11.48 -7.89 15.28
CA TYR A 130 -12.37 -7.24 14.32
C TYR A 130 -12.61 -8.10 13.07
N VAL A 131 -11.55 -8.66 12.48
CA VAL A 131 -11.66 -9.55 11.31
C VAL A 131 -12.54 -10.76 11.62
N LYS A 132 -12.33 -11.40 12.78
CA LYS A 132 -13.14 -12.55 13.24
C LYS A 132 -14.61 -12.16 13.44
N LYS A 133 -14.88 -11.02 14.10
CA LYS A 133 -16.24 -10.56 14.41
C LYS A 133 -17.02 -10.08 13.18
N ALA A 134 -16.35 -9.37 12.28
CA ALA A 134 -16.98 -8.78 11.11
C ALA A 134 -17.29 -9.81 10.00
N SER A 135 -16.96 -11.08 10.23
CA SER A 135 -16.99 -12.12 9.18
C SER A 135 -16.30 -11.65 7.90
N CYS A 136 -15.21 -10.88 8.06
CA CYS A 136 -14.24 -10.64 7.00
C CYS A 136 -13.49 -11.95 6.80
N SER A 137 -14.19 -12.97 6.30
CA SER A 137 -13.65 -14.31 6.11
C SER A 137 -12.68 -14.24 4.96
N LEU A 138 -11.41 -13.95 5.26
CA LEU A 138 -10.26 -14.06 4.37
C LEU A 138 -10.02 -15.51 3.98
#